data_AF-A0A4Y7U3G9-F1
#
_entry.id   AF-A0A4Y7U3G9-F1
#
_cell.length_a   1.000
_cell.length_b   1.000
_cell.length_c   1.000
_cell.angle_alpha   90.00
_cell.angle_beta   90.00
_cell.angle_gamma   90.00
#
_symmetry.space_group_name_H-M   'P 1'
#
loop_
_entity.id
_entity.type
_entity.pdbx_description
1 polymer ?
#
loop_
_entity_poly.entity_id
_entity_poly.type
_entity_poly.pdbx_seq_one_letter_code
_entity_poly.pdbx_strand_id
1 'polypeptide(L)'
;RPIDFDQQCYEGNFKVYRPQFFKENYPMIKLIKEKLEERSIIQYKDEERAILAKRIHSAENRVKKLLNIMCHDTISTEEHLNQLKMELYRYTNDMKFKNAKSMGHIMFAA
;
A
#
# COMPACT_ATOMS: atom_id res chain seq x y z
N ARG A 1 10.26 5.71 -14.24
CA ARG A 1 9.47 4.50 -14.58
C ARG A 1 8.05 4.74 -14.08
N PRO A 2 7.00 4.50 -14.88
CA PRO A 2 5.62 4.54 -14.37
C PRO A 2 5.49 3.63 -13.16
N ILE A 3 4.57 3.95 -12.24
CA ILE A 3 4.22 3.06 -11.14
C ILE A 3 3.57 1.82 -11.77
N ASP A 4 4.26 0.69 -11.66
CA ASP A 4 3.78 -0.59 -12.15
C ASP A 4 2.88 -1.21 -11.08
N PHE A 5 1.58 -0.92 -11.19
CA PHE A 5 0.58 -1.37 -10.22
C PHE A 5 0.45 -2.90 -10.21
N ASP A 6 0.71 -3.56 -11.35
CA ASP A 6 0.68 -5.02 -11.45
C ASP A 6 1.84 -5.62 -10.66
N GLN A 7 3.03 -5.00 -10.75
CA GLN A 7 4.16 -5.38 -9.91
C GLN A 7 3.83 -5.23 -8.42
N GLN A 8 3.19 -4.13 -7.99
CA GLN A 8 2.83 -3.98 -6.58
C GLN A 8 1.80 -5.00 -6.12
N CYS A 9 0.83 -5.38 -6.96
CA CYS A 9 -0.16 -6.39 -6.60
C CYS A 9 0.43 -7.81 -6.54
N TYR A 10 1.56 -8.05 -7.21
CA TYR A 10 2.25 -9.33 -7.25
C TYR A 10 3.36 -9.47 -6.19
N GLU A 11 4.07 -8.41 -5.85
CA GLU A 11 5.28 -8.48 -5.01
C GLU A 11 4.99 -8.70 -3.51
N GLY A 12 5.77 -9.59 -2.89
CA GLY A 12 5.69 -9.89 -1.45
C GLY A 12 6.46 -8.92 -0.56
N ASN A 13 7.42 -8.19 -1.11
CA ASN A 13 8.32 -7.32 -0.34
C ASN A 13 7.64 -6.00 0.05
N PHE A 14 7.42 -5.78 1.35
CA PHE A 14 6.75 -4.59 1.86
C PHE A 14 7.44 -3.28 1.45
N LYS A 15 8.75 -3.29 1.17
CA LYS A 15 9.50 -2.10 0.74
C LYS A 15 9.03 -1.58 -0.62
N VAL A 16 8.47 -2.43 -1.48
CA VAL A 16 7.95 -2.05 -2.81
C VAL A 16 6.76 -1.08 -2.70
N TYR A 17 6.07 -1.08 -1.56
CA TYR A 17 4.95 -0.17 -1.26
C TYR A 17 5.40 1.17 -0.65
N ARG A 18 6.71 1.35 -0.46
CA ARG A 18 7.30 2.48 0.27
C ARG A 18 8.29 3.23 -0.64
N PRO A 19 7.83 4.26 -1.38
CA PRO A 19 8.60 4.88 -2.45
C PRO A 19 9.99 5.38 -2.08
N GLN A 20 10.21 5.75 -0.82
CA GLN A 20 11.51 6.22 -0.33
C GLN A 20 12.61 5.15 -0.33
N PHE A 21 12.28 3.86 -0.51
CA PHE A 21 13.29 2.79 -0.62
C PHE A 21 13.76 2.53 -2.05
N PHE A 22 13.13 3.15 -3.06
CA PHE A 22 13.63 3.09 -4.43
C PHE A 22 14.86 3.99 -4.57
N LYS A 23 15.94 3.44 -5.11
CA LYS A 23 17.22 4.15 -5.29
C LYS A 23 17.04 5.38 -6.18
N GLU A 24 16.18 5.25 -7.18
CA GLU A 24 15.81 6.28 -8.15
C GLU A 24 15.13 7.48 -7.48
N ASN A 25 14.43 7.26 -6.36
CA ASN A 25 13.75 8.33 -5.63
C ASN A 25 14.66 9.06 -4.65
N TYR A 26 15.90 8.59 -4.43
CA TYR A 26 16.81 9.19 -3.45
C TYR A 26 17.07 10.70 -3.67
N PRO A 27 17.33 11.21 -4.89
CA PRO A 27 17.53 12.64 -5.11
C PRO A 27 16.29 13.46 -4.74
N MET A 28 15.09 12.95 -5.05
CA MET A 28 13.83 13.60 -4.71
C MET A 28 13.60 13.64 -3.20
N ILE A 29 13.84 12.52 -2.50
CA ILE A 29 13.72 12.46 -1.04
C ILE A 29 14.68 13.43 -0.35
N LYS A 30 15.91 13.57 -0.87
CA LYS A 30 16.88 14.52 -0.35
C LYS A 30 16.40 15.96 -0.50
N LEU A 31 15.91 16.33 -1.70
CA LEU A 31 15.37 17.67 -1.95
C LEU A 31 14.20 18.00 -1.03
N ILE A 32 13.28 17.06 -0.83
CA ILE A 32 12.14 17.23 0.10
C ILE A 32 12.63 17.53 1.51
N LYS A 33 13.59 16.74 2.01
CA LYS A 33 14.17 16.94 3.36
C LYS A 33 14.89 18.28 3.52
N GLU A 34 15.50 18.79 2.45
CA GLU A 34 16.20 20.08 2.48
C GLU A 34 15.25 21.29 2.37
N LYS A 35 14.08 21.13 1.74
CA LYS A 35 13.21 22.25 1.36
C LYS A 35 11.89 22.32 2.11
N LEU A 36 11.39 21.21 2.65
CA LEU A 36 10.10 21.16 3.32
C LEU A 36 10.28 20.90 4.82
N GLU A 37 9.56 21.68 5.62
CA GLU A 37 9.44 21.44 7.06
C GLU A 37 8.57 20.21 7.32
N GLU A 38 8.87 19.49 8.40
CA GLU A 38 8.16 18.27 8.76
C GLU A 38 6.65 18.49 8.93
N ARG A 39 6.25 19.63 9.52
CA ARG A 39 4.83 19.99 9.68
C ARG A 39 4.09 20.10 8.33
N SER A 40 4.73 20.68 7.32
CA SER A 40 4.14 20.84 5.99
C SER A 40 4.03 19.49 5.28
N ILE A 41 5.00 18.59 5.49
CA ILE A 41 4.95 17.22 4.97
C ILE A 41 3.80 16.44 5.60
N ILE A 42 3.60 16.56 6.91
CA ILE A 42 2.50 15.89 7.62
C ILE A 42 1.15 16.44 7.13
N GLN A 43 1.01 17.75 7.06
CA GLN A 43 -0.21 18.39 6.56
C GLN A 43 -0.56 17.92 5.14
N TYR A 44 0.41 17.94 4.22
CA TYR A 44 0.20 17.48 2.85
C TYR A 44 -0.27 16.01 2.80
N LYS A 45 0.32 15.14 3.62
CA LYS A 45 -0.09 13.73 3.71
C LYS A 45 -1.54 13.57 4.15
N ASP A 46 -1.99 14.39 5.09
CA ASP A 46 -3.35 14.32 5.61
C ASP A 46 -4.36 14.87 4.60
N GLU A 47 -4.01 15.94 3.89
CA GLU A 47 -4.80 16.47 2.76
C GLU A 47 -4.96 15.43 1.64
N GLU A 48 -3.87 14.80 1.21
CA GLU A 48 -3.91 13.74 0.19
C GLU A 48 -4.76 12.53 0.63
N ARG A 49 -4.65 12.13 1.90
CA ARG A 49 -5.48 11.05 2.47
C ARG A 49 -6.96 11.41 2.47
N ALA A 50 -7.30 12.65 2.83
CA ALA A 50 -8.69 13.11 2.83
C ALA A 50 -9.29 13.10 1.40
N ILE A 51 -8.51 13.57 0.41
CA ILE A 51 -8.93 13.55 -1.00
C ILE A 51 -9.11 12.10 -1.48
N LEU A 52 -8.17 11.21 -1.14
CA LEU A 52 -8.26 9.80 -1.50
C LEU A 52 -9.48 9.12 -0.88
N ALA A 53 -9.74 9.36 0.41
CA ALA A 53 -10.91 8.83 1.11
C ALA A 53 -12.22 9.27 0.44
N LYS A 54 -12.32 10.55 0.05
CA LYS A 54 -13.49 11.08 -0.68
C LYS A 54 -13.68 10.39 -2.04
N ARG A 55 -12.60 10.10 -2.76
CA ARG A 55 -12.64 9.35 -4.03
C ARG A 55 -13.09 7.91 -3.82
N ILE A 56 -12.54 7.22 -2.82
CA ILE A 56 -12.93 5.85 -2.47
C ILE A 56 -14.41 5.81 -2.11
N HIS A 57 -14.90 6.74 -1.28
CA HIS A 57 -16.31 6.82 -0.90
C HIS A 57 -17.22 7.07 -2.11
N SER A 58 -16.82 7.98 -3.01
CA SER A 58 -17.57 8.25 -4.24
C SER A 58 -17.64 7.03 -5.19
N ALA A 59 -16.71 6.09 -5.06
CA ALA A 59 -16.63 4.87 -5.85
C ALA A 59 -16.82 3.59 -5.01
N GLU A 60 -17.43 3.70 -3.83
CA GLU A 60 -17.40 2.66 -2.78
C GLU A 60 -17.87 1.30 -3.28
N ASN A 61 -19.01 1.27 -3.98
CA ASN A 61 -19.57 0.05 -4.54
C ASN A 61 -18.62 -0.64 -5.52
N ARG A 62 -17.89 0.13 -6.34
CA ARG A 62 -16.95 -0.40 -7.31
C ARG A 62 -15.69 -0.93 -6.61
N VAL A 63 -15.17 -0.20 -5.64
CA VAL A 63 -14.00 -0.61 -4.85
C VAL A 63 -14.31 -1.89 -4.08
N LYS A 64 -15.44 -1.97 -3.37
CA LYS A 64 -15.86 -3.19 -2.65
C LYS A 64 -15.99 -4.41 -3.57
N LYS A 65 -16.59 -4.23 -4.76
CA LYS A 65 -16.67 -5.31 -5.75
C LYS A 65 -15.30 -5.79 -6.18
N LEU A 66 -14.37 -4.87 -6.46
CA LEU A 66 -13.01 -5.22 -6.86
C LEU A 66 -12.28 -5.98 -5.73
N LEU A 67 -12.34 -5.51 -4.49
CA LEU A 67 -11.73 -6.18 -3.35
C LEU A 67 -12.31 -7.58 -3.12
N ASN A 68 -13.62 -7.75 -3.28
CA ASN A 68 -14.26 -9.07 -3.20
C ASN A 68 -13.76 -10.02 -4.29
N ILE A 69 -13.52 -9.54 -5.52
CA ILE A 69 -12.93 -10.35 -6.59
C ILE A 69 -11.50 -10.73 -6.20
N MET A 70 -10.69 -9.76 -5.76
CA MET A 70 -9.31 -9.98 -5.31
C MET A 70 -9.21 -10.95 -4.10
N CYS A 71 -10.28 -11.12 -3.33
CA CYS A 71 -10.34 -12.10 -2.26
C CYS A 71 -10.37 -13.54 -2.76
N HIS A 72 -10.99 -13.78 -3.92
CA HIS A 72 -11.20 -15.11 -4.50
C HIS A 72 -10.21 -15.43 -5.64
N ASP A 73 -9.51 -14.42 -6.15
CA ASP A 73 -8.53 -14.56 -7.23
C ASP A 73 -7.10 -14.85 -6.70
N THR A 74 -6.27 -15.45 -7.54
CA THR A 74 -4.86 -15.75 -7.25
C THR A 74 -3.97 -14.74 -7.98
N ILE A 75 -3.77 -13.58 -7.34
CA ILE A 75 -3.03 -12.44 -7.92
C ILE A 75 -1.51 -12.59 -7.78
N SER A 76 -1.06 -13.35 -6.77
CA SER A 76 0.35 -13.51 -6.41
C SER A 76 0.62 -14.96 -5.98
N THR A 77 1.90 -15.29 -5.76
CA THR A 77 2.31 -16.59 -5.25
C THR A 77 2.04 -16.71 -3.75
N GLU A 78 1.89 -17.94 -3.26
CA GLU A 78 1.74 -18.19 -1.82
C GLU A 78 2.95 -17.68 -1.02
N GLU A 79 4.15 -17.76 -1.58
CA GLU A 79 5.38 -17.24 -0.96
C GLU A 79 5.30 -15.73 -0.75
N HIS A 80 4.97 -14.98 -1.80
CA HIS A 80 4.83 -13.52 -1.73
C HIS A 80 3.73 -13.10 -0.77
N LEU A 81 2.58 -13.76 -0.81
CA LEU A 81 1.48 -13.51 0.12
C LEU A 81 1.90 -13.73 1.56
N ASN A 82 2.56 -14.85 1.85
CA ASN A 82 3.02 -15.19 3.20
C ASN A 82 4.10 -14.22 3.69
N GLN A 83 5.02 -13.82 2.82
CA GLN A 83 6.00 -12.79 3.15
C GLN A 83 5.31 -11.47 3.52
N LEU A 84 4.48 -10.95 2.62
CA LEU A 84 3.86 -9.64 2.78
C LEU A 84 2.99 -9.57 4.04
N LYS A 85 2.13 -10.57 4.24
CA LYS A 85 1.21 -10.59 5.38
C LYS A 85 1.95 -10.65 6.73
N MET A 86 3.08 -11.34 6.78
CA MET A 86 3.91 -11.44 7.98
C MET A 86 4.73 -10.17 8.21
N GLU A 87 5.24 -9.53 7.16
CA GLU A 87 5.92 -8.23 7.26
C GLU A 87 4.94 -7.14 7.74
N LEU A 88 3.71 -7.11 7.19
CA LEU A 88 2.65 -6.20 7.63
C LEU A 88 2.20 -6.47 9.06
N TYR A 89 2.05 -7.74 9.45
CA TYR A 89 1.76 -8.11 10.83
C TYR A 89 2.86 -7.62 11.78
N ARG A 90 4.14 -7.82 11.45
CA ARG A 90 5.26 -7.32 12.29
C ARG A 90 5.30 -5.80 12.38
N TYR A 91 4.86 -5.11 11.32
CA TYR A 91 4.84 -3.65 11.28
C TYR A 91 3.68 -3.04 12.07
N THR A 92 2.50 -3.66 12.02
CA THR A 92 1.25 -3.12 12.60
C THR A 92 0.81 -3.80 13.90
N ASN A 93 1.31 -5.01 14.17
CA ASN A 93 0.81 -5.95 15.16
C ASN A 93 -0.68 -6.33 15.01
N ASP A 94 -1.29 -6.14 13.83
CA ASP A 94 -2.68 -6.50 13.58
C ASP A 94 -2.81 -7.94 13.05
N MET A 95 -3.47 -8.79 13.84
CA MET A 95 -3.75 -10.19 13.53
C MET A 95 -4.54 -10.40 12.23
N LYS A 96 -5.27 -9.39 11.75
CA LYS A 96 -5.96 -9.44 10.45
C LYS A 96 -4.99 -9.69 9.31
N PHE A 97 -3.80 -9.06 9.32
CA PHE A 97 -2.78 -9.32 8.30
C PHE A 97 -2.26 -10.75 8.40
N LYS A 98 -1.91 -11.23 9.60
CA LYS A 98 -1.44 -12.61 9.80
C LYS A 98 -2.41 -13.66 9.24
N ASN A 99 -3.71 -13.41 9.41
CA ASN A 99 -4.79 -14.31 9.00
C ASN A 99 -5.26 -14.12 7.55
N ALA A 100 -4.67 -13.18 6.80
CA ALA A 100 -5.03 -12.92 5.41
C ALA A 100 -4.73 -14.13 4.52
N LYS A 101 -5.70 -14.50 3.69
CA LYS A 101 -5.64 -15.68 2.80
C LYS A 101 -5.41 -15.35 1.33
N SER A 102 -5.49 -14.08 0.95
CA SER A 102 -5.22 -13.58 -0.39
C SER A 102 -4.92 -12.08 -0.35
N MET A 103 -4.49 -11.52 -1.48
CA MET A 103 -4.21 -10.08 -1.59
C MET A 103 -5.44 -9.23 -1.27
N GLY A 104 -6.65 -9.67 -1.66
CA GLY A 104 -7.89 -8.98 -1.25
C GLY A 104 -8.07 -8.90 0.27
N HIS A 105 -7.74 -9.98 1.00
CA HIS A 105 -7.80 -9.96 2.47
C HIS A 105 -6.77 -9.04 3.10
N ILE A 106 -5.56 -8.92 2.51
CA ILE A 106 -4.56 -7.94 2.94
C ILE A 106 -5.13 -6.52 2.78
N MET A 107 -5.75 -6.24 1.63
CA MET A 107 -6.32 -4.92 1.35
C MET A 107 -7.52 -4.58 2.26
N PHE A 108 -8.32 -5.57 2.69
CA PHE A 108 -9.38 -5.35 3.68
C PHE A 108 -8.86 -5.13 5.11
N ALA A 109 -7.66 -5.60 5.42
CA ALA A 109 -7.04 -5.44 6.73
C ALA A 109 -6.35 -4.08 6.91
N ALA A 110 -5.98 -3.42 5.80
CA ALA A 110 -5.35 -2.11 5.74
C ALA A 110 -6.33 -0.95 5.96
#